data_AF-A0A845HPI5-F1
#
_entry.id   AF-A0A845HPI5-F1
#
_cell.length_a   1.000
_cell.length_b   1.000
_cell.length_c   1.000
_cell.angle_alpha   90.00
_cell.angle_beta   90.00
_cell.angle_gamma   90.00
#
_symmetry.space_group_name_H-M   'P 1'
#
loop_
_entity.id
_entity.type
_entity.pdbx_description
1 polymer ?
#
loop_
_entity_poly.entity_id
_entity_poly.type
_entity_poly.pdbx_seq_one_letter_code
_entity_poly.pdbx_strand_id
1 'polypeptide(L)'
;MMRPMALLAALALASAACAQSTAFVHVNVAPMDSEHVLRDQTVLVKDSRIEAVGAALAAPAGYRVVDGYGYDYIKVYTGLAPEVFGALADAGRAQHMPLVGHGVTSVRLERQLAQGQVMVAHLEEFFYTFFTPAGAQETDVPPDEASIPEAVALAKRHGAAVIADVVTYHAIASQIGHPEVVRAFLAAPETAYLAPSDMQAWRRSGYAGKSARLEAKLAFLRKLAKAMAEGGVELLSGTDAPSIPGLVPGYSLHDNLTELEASHLSRYQALATATSAPGTFIARTKGGVPFGQVVAGYRADLLLTEHNPLDGLATLRAPLGVMAEGRWYDRPALAALQAGVRASYRPD
;
A
#
# COMPACT_ATOMS: atom_id res chain seq x y z
N MET A 1 71.97 8.43 -8.95
CA MET A 1 71.05 7.85 -7.95
C MET A 1 69.63 7.98 -8.49
N MET A 2 69.15 6.91 -9.13
CA MET A 2 67.82 6.80 -9.71
C MET A 2 66.82 6.36 -8.62
N ARG A 3 65.66 7.01 -8.57
CA ARG A 3 64.45 6.45 -7.95
C ARG A 3 63.47 6.16 -9.10
N PRO A 4 63.09 4.90 -9.35
CA PRO A 4 62.08 4.61 -10.36
C PRO A 4 60.69 4.89 -9.80
N MET A 5 59.92 5.65 -10.58
CA MET A 5 58.49 5.88 -10.45
C MET A 5 57.77 4.54 -10.63
N ALA A 6 57.02 4.11 -9.61
CA ALA A 6 56.18 2.92 -9.69
C ALA A 6 55.01 3.19 -10.65
N LEU A 7 54.99 2.42 -11.74
CA LEU A 7 53.91 2.35 -12.70
C LEU A 7 52.64 1.88 -11.97
N LEU A 8 51.64 2.74 -11.90
CA LEU A 8 50.33 2.45 -11.32
C LEU A 8 49.63 1.43 -12.23
N ALA A 9 49.65 0.16 -11.85
CA ALA A 9 48.80 -0.86 -12.44
C ALA A 9 47.35 -0.51 -12.08
N ALA A 10 46.62 0.07 -13.04
CA ALA A 10 45.18 0.20 -12.97
C ALA A 10 44.58 -1.21 -12.98
N LEU A 11 44.36 -1.75 -11.79
CA LEU A 11 43.59 -2.96 -11.59
C LEU A 11 42.16 -2.65 -12.07
N ALA A 12 41.81 -3.20 -13.23
CA ALA A 12 40.46 -3.24 -13.73
C ALA A 12 39.59 -4.02 -12.71
N LEU A 13 38.99 -3.31 -11.76
CA LEU A 13 37.79 -3.78 -11.08
C LEU A 13 36.64 -3.65 -12.07
N ALA A 14 36.63 -4.52 -13.09
CA ALA A 14 35.39 -4.93 -13.70
C ALA A 14 34.60 -5.59 -12.57
N SER A 15 33.59 -4.90 -12.05
CA SER A 15 32.59 -5.51 -11.20
C SER A 15 31.98 -6.65 -12.01
N ALA A 16 32.42 -7.88 -11.75
CA ALA A 16 31.64 -9.05 -12.06
C ALA A 16 30.39 -8.92 -11.19
N ALA A 17 29.37 -8.22 -11.70
CA ALA A 17 28.02 -8.41 -11.24
C ALA A 17 27.77 -9.90 -11.40
N CYS A 18 27.72 -10.62 -10.28
CA CYS A 18 27.33 -12.03 -10.28
C CYS A 18 26.00 -12.06 -11.04
N ALA A 19 25.97 -12.68 -12.21
CA ALA A 19 24.78 -12.66 -13.07
C ALA A 19 23.66 -13.36 -12.31
N GLN A 20 22.76 -12.57 -11.72
CA GLN A 20 21.70 -13.08 -10.87
C GLN A 20 20.76 -13.93 -11.72
N SER A 21 20.62 -15.21 -11.38
CA SER A 21 19.67 -16.10 -12.04
C SER A 21 18.25 -15.55 -11.90
N THR A 22 17.50 -15.54 -13.00
CA THR A 22 16.16 -14.94 -13.07
C THR A 22 15.19 -15.93 -13.71
N ALA A 23 14.02 -16.10 -13.11
CA ALA A 23 12.93 -16.89 -13.65
C ALA A 23 11.80 -15.94 -14.05
N PHE A 24 11.50 -15.85 -15.35
CA PHE A 24 10.31 -15.16 -15.83
C PHE A 24 9.17 -16.17 -15.84
N VAL A 25 8.18 -16.06 -14.97
CA VAL A 25 7.03 -16.98 -14.90
C VAL A 25 5.81 -16.31 -15.52
N HIS A 26 4.83 -17.07 -15.99
CA HIS A 26 3.58 -16.54 -16.57
C HIS A 26 3.76 -15.53 -17.71
N VAL A 27 4.76 -15.76 -18.56
CA VAL A 27 5.05 -14.93 -19.72
C VAL A 27 4.54 -15.56 -21.01
N ASN A 28 4.12 -14.73 -21.97
CA ASN A 28 3.95 -15.15 -23.34
C ASN A 28 5.30 -15.04 -24.07
N VAL A 29 5.75 -16.11 -24.71
CA VAL A 29 7.03 -16.17 -25.42
C VAL A 29 6.78 -16.27 -26.91
N ALA A 30 7.32 -15.33 -27.68
CA ALA A 30 7.50 -15.47 -29.12
C ALA A 30 8.91 -16.07 -29.35
N PRO A 31 9.04 -17.38 -29.65
CA PRO A 31 10.35 -18.03 -29.72
C PRO A 31 11.15 -17.65 -30.96
N MET A 32 10.53 -16.96 -31.92
CA MET A 32 11.13 -16.53 -33.19
C MET A 32 11.58 -17.68 -34.10
N ASP A 33 10.99 -18.88 -33.94
CA ASP A 33 11.20 -20.02 -34.84
C ASP A 33 10.12 -20.10 -35.95
N SER A 34 8.95 -19.49 -35.71
CA SER A 34 7.79 -19.44 -36.60
C SER A 34 6.76 -18.43 -36.08
N GLU A 35 5.68 -18.19 -36.85
CA GLU A 35 4.60 -17.27 -36.49
C GLU A 35 3.66 -17.86 -35.42
N HIS A 36 4.18 -18.11 -34.21
CA HIS A 36 3.37 -18.53 -33.08
C HIS A 36 3.80 -17.87 -31.77
N VAL A 37 2.94 -17.98 -30.76
CA VAL A 37 3.19 -17.53 -29.39
C VAL A 37 2.94 -18.69 -28.44
N LEU A 38 3.94 -19.01 -27.63
CA LEU A 38 3.81 -19.92 -26.49
C LEU A 38 3.21 -19.14 -25.33
N ARG A 39 1.99 -19.48 -24.91
CA ARG A 39 1.31 -18.77 -23.82
C ARG A 39 1.63 -19.39 -22.47
N ASP A 40 1.63 -18.56 -21.43
CA ASP A 40 1.81 -18.97 -20.02
C ASP A 40 3.03 -19.88 -19.82
N GLN A 41 4.21 -19.37 -20.15
CA GLN A 41 5.48 -20.07 -20.03
C GLN A 41 6.28 -19.56 -18.83
N THR A 42 7.19 -20.41 -18.36
CA THR A 42 8.33 -19.99 -17.54
C THR A 42 9.60 -20.00 -18.39
N VAL A 43 10.39 -18.92 -18.34
CA VAL A 43 11.72 -18.78 -18.95
C VAL A 43 12.77 -18.66 -17.84
N LEU A 44 13.66 -19.63 -17.73
CA LEU A 44 14.78 -19.62 -16.79
C LEU A 44 16.01 -19.01 -17.47
N VAL A 45 16.62 -18.00 -16.83
CA VAL A 45 17.86 -17.36 -17.28
C VAL A 45 18.92 -17.52 -16.20
N LYS A 46 20.07 -18.06 -16.59
CA LYS A 46 21.23 -18.31 -15.72
C LYS A 46 22.51 -18.01 -16.48
N ASP A 47 23.48 -17.37 -15.83
CA ASP A 47 24.80 -17.07 -16.41
C ASP A 47 24.71 -16.40 -17.79
N SER A 48 23.78 -15.43 -17.92
CA SER A 48 23.48 -14.71 -19.17
C SER A 48 22.96 -15.57 -20.33
N ARG A 49 22.42 -16.76 -20.06
CA ARG A 49 21.84 -17.68 -21.06
C ARG A 49 20.44 -18.11 -20.66
N ILE A 50 19.59 -18.38 -21.66
CA ILE A 50 18.31 -19.07 -21.43
C ILE A 50 18.65 -20.53 -21.13
N GLU A 51 18.29 -20.97 -19.93
CA GLU A 51 18.47 -22.34 -19.45
C GLU A 51 17.32 -23.24 -19.87
N ALA A 52 16.08 -22.75 -19.78
CA ALA A 52 14.88 -23.51 -20.14
C ALA A 52 13.68 -22.60 -20.44
N VAL A 53 12.75 -23.10 -21.26
CA VAL A 53 11.43 -22.50 -21.54
C VAL A 53 10.36 -23.59 -21.47
N GLY A 54 9.25 -23.35 -20.76
CA GLY A 54 8.16 -24.34 -20.67
C GLY A 54 6.99 -23.95 -19.77
N ALA A 55 5.80 -24.48 -20.08
CA ALA A 55 4.51 -24.15 -19.45
C ALA A 55 4.36 -24.62 -17.99
N ALA A 56 5.24 -25.50 -17.51
CA ALA A 56 5.17 -26.10 -16.17
C ALA A 56 6.54 -26.14 -15.48
N LEU A 57 7.48 -25.29 -15.90
CA LEU A 57 8.77 -25.19 -15.22
C LEU A 57 8.58 -24.40 -13.93
N ALA A 58 8.95 -25.03 -12.81
CA ALA A 58 9.06 -24.34 -11.53
C ALA A 58 10.33 -23.47 -11.50
N ALA A 59 10.24 -22.29 -10.90
CA ALA A 59 11.41 -21.47 -10.62
C ALA A 59 12.32 -22.17 -9.60
N PRO A 60 13.61 -22.44 -9.91
CA PRO A 60 14.52 -23.04 -8.95
C PRO A 60 14.76 -22.12 -7.75
N ALA A 61 15.06 -22.73 -6.59
CA ALA A 61 15.43 -21.98 -5.39
C ALA A 61 16.63 -21.06 -5.66
N GLY A 62 16.53 -19.80 -5.22
CA GLY A 62 17.58 -18.78 -5.41
C GLY A 62 17.45 -17.95 -6.69
N TYR A 63 16.49 -18.25 -7.58
CA TYR A 63 16.20 -17.39 -8.73
C TYR A 63 15.40 -16.16 -8.27
N ARG A 64 15.73 -15.00 -8.83
CA ARG A 64 14.83 -13.85 -8.79
C ARG A 64 13.63 -14.15 -9.69
N VAL A 65 12.42 -14.17 -9.15
CA VAL A 65 11.22 -14.41 -9.94
C VAL A 65 10.68 -13.09 -10.49
N VAL A 66 10.34 -13.08 -11.78
CA VAL A 66 9.66 -12.00 -12.49
C VAL A 66 8.36 -12.58 -13.04
N ASP A 67 7.22 -12.16 -12.51
CA ASP A 67 5.91 -12.66 -12.94
C ASP A 67 5.37 -11.82 -14.10
N GLY A 68 5.08 -12.47 -15.22
CA GLY A 68 4.56 -11.91 -16.46
C GLY A 68 3.08 -11.52 -16.42
N TYR A 69 2.32 -12.02 -15.44
CA TYR A 69 1.01 -11.44 -15.13
C TYR A 69 1.16 -10.05 -14.50
N GLY A 70 2.29 -9.78 -13.83
CA GLY A 70 2.75 -8.46 -13.38
C GLY A 70 1.90 -7.76 -12.31
N TYR A 71 0.70 -8.26 -12.02
CA TYR A 71 -0.24 -7.67 -11.08
C TYR A 71 -0.50 -8.59 -9.90
N ASP A 72 -0.47 -8.01 -8.70
CA ASP A 72 -0.69 -8.78 -7.48
C ASP A 72 -2.17 -9.04 -7.19
N TYR A 73 -3.03 -8.05 -7.45
CA TYR A 73 -4.44 -8.05 -7.06
C TYR A 73 -5.34 -7.43 -8.13
N ILE A 74 -6.62 -7.80 -8.10
CA ILE A 74 -7.68 -7.09 -8.84
C ILE A 74 -8.30 -6.06 -7.90
N LYS A 75 -8.15 -4.76 -8.20
CA LYS A 75 -8.78 -3.68 -7.45
C LYS A 75 -10.20 -3.41 -7.96
N VAL A 76 -11.21 -3.54 -7.09
CA VAL A 76 -12.60 -3.18 -7.40
C VAL A 76 -12.98 -1.78 -6.89
N TYR A 77 -13.94 -1.17 -7.58
CA TYR A 77 -14.50 0.16 -7.29
C TYR A 77 -16.03 0.11 -7.20
N THR A 78 -16.61 1.16 -6.65
CA THR A 78 -17.98 1.21 -6.10
C THR A 78 -19.11 0.92 -7.10
N GLY A 79 -18.90 1.19 -8.40
CA GLY A 79 -19.95 1.23 -9.43
C GLY A 79 -20.16 -0.03 -10.28
N LEU A 80 -19.58 -1.17 -9.91
CA LEU A 80 -19.73 -2.41 -10.69
C LEU A 80 -21.16 -2.98 -10.60
N ALA A 81 -21.64 -3.59 -11.69
CA ALA A 81 -22.85 -4.41 -11.66
C ALA A 81 -22.57 -5.76 -10.95
N PRO A 82 -23.57 -6.38 -10.30
CA PRO A 82 -23.35 -7.64 -9.57
C PRO A 82 -22.79 -8.78 -10.42
N GLU A 83 -23.20 -8.88 -11.69
CA GLU A 83 -22.73 -9.89 -12.63
C GLU A 83 -21.26 -9.66 -13.01
N VAL A 84 -20.87 -8.40 -13.16
CA VAL A 84 -19.48 -8.01 -13.46
C VAL A 84 -18.58 -8.29 -12.27
N PHE A 85 -19.03 -7.96 -11.05
CA PHE A 85 -18.29 -8.30 -9.84
C PHE A 85 -18.13 -9.82 -9.70
N GLY A 86 -19.19 -10.59 -9.93
CA GLY A 86 -19.14 -12.05 -9.94
C GLY A 86 -18.12 -12.60 -10.94
N ALA A 87 -18.13 -12.08 -12.18
CA ALA A 87 -17.17 -12.46 -13.21
C ALA A 87 -15.71 -12.14 -12.82
N LEU A 88 -15.47 -10.98 -12.19
CA LEU A 88 -14.15 -10.62 -11.67
C LEU A 88 -13.72 -11.56 -10.54
N ALA A 89 -14.62 -11.90 -9.62
CA ALA A 89 -14.33 -12.83 -8.53
C ALA A 89 -13.98 -14.23 -9.05
N ASP A 90 -14.71 -14.70 -10.07
CA ASP A 90 -14.44 -15.99 -10.71
C ASP A 90 -13.11 -15.97 -11.49
N ALA A 91 -12.85 -14.90 -12.25
CA ALA A 91 -11.58 -14.73 -12.96
C ALA A 91 -10.40 -14.62 -12.00
N GLY A 92 -10.54 -13.84 -10.92
CA GLY A 92 -9.51 -13.71 -9.88
C GLY A 92 -9.20 -15.04 -9.22
N ARG A 93 -10.22 -15.86 -8.92
CA ARG A 93 -10.02 -17.22 -8.40
C ARG A 93 -9.30 -18.13 -9.38
N ALA A 94 -9.71 -18.10 -10.66
CA ALA A 94 -9.08 -18.92 -11.71
C ALA A 94 -7.61 -18.54 -11.96
N GLN A 95 -7.26 -17.27 -11.73
CA GLN A 95 -5.91 -16.72 -11.96
C GLN A 95 -5.09 -16.54 -10.68
N HIS A 96 -5.57 -17.04 -9.53
CA HIS A 96 -4.93 -16.83 -8.22
C HIS A 96 -4.59 -15.35 -7.93
N MET A 97 -5.47 -14.44 -8.35
CA MET A 97 -5.35 -13.00 -8.20
C MET A 97 -6.45 -12.50 -7.27
N PRO A 98 -6.15 -12.28 -5.98
CA PRO A 98 -7.17 -11.94 -4.99
C PRO A 98 -7.82 -10.59 -5.31
N LEU A 99 -9.11 -10.48 -5.01
CA LEU A 99 -9.84 -9.22 -5.11
C LEU A 99 -9.60 -8.39 -3.86
N VAL A 100 -9.30 -7.11 -4.06
CA VAL A 100 -9.19 -6.10 -3.01
C VAL A 100 -9.93 -4.85 -3.46
N GLY A 101 -10.40 -3.99 -2.57
CA GLY A 101 -11.03 -2.77 -3.06
C GLY A 101 -12.09 -2.14 -2.19
N HIS A 102 -12.81 -1.23 -2.81
CA HIS A 102 -13.95 -0.56 -2.21
C HIS A 102 -15.10 -1.54 -1.98
N GLY A 103 -16.11 -1.09 -1.26
CA GLY A 103 -17.41 -1.71 -1.29
C GLY A 103 -18.16 -1.33 -2.57
N VAL A 104 -18.50 -2.31 -3.39
CA VAL A 104 -19.41 -2.15 -4.52
C VAL A 104 -20.83 -2.03 -4.00
N THR A 105 -21.45 -0.85 -4.16
CA THR A 105 -22.74 -0.52 -3.57
C THR A 105 -23.86 -1.47 -3.99
N SER A 106 -23.86 -1.89 -5.26
CA SER A 106 -24.86 -2.81 -5.82
C SER A 106 -24.72 -4.25 -5.32
N VAL A 107 -23.51 -4.65 -4.90
CA VAL A 107 -23.19 -6.01 -4.43
C VAL A 107 -23.32 -6.09 -2.91
N ARG A 108 -22.90 -5.02 -2.21
CA ARG A 108 -22.80 -4.89 -0.75
C ARG A 108 -21.68 -5.72 -0.11
N LEU A 109 -21.21 -5.29 1.05
CA LEU A 109 -19.97 -5.81 1.64
C LEU A 109 -20.04 -7.30 1.95
N GLU A 110 -21.13 -7.75 2.56
CA GLU A 110 -21.29 -9.15 2.95
C GLU A 110 -21.19 -10.10 1.75
N ARG A 111 -21.85 -9.77 0.64
CA ARG A 111 -21.79 -10.58 -0.59
C ARG A 111 -20.41 -10.53 -1.25
N GLN A 112 -19.76 -9.37 -1.27
CA GLN A 112 -18.40 -9.24 -1.82
C GLN A 112 -17.39 -10.11 -1.06
N LEU A 113 -17.43 -10.06 0.26
CA LEU A 113 -16.57 -10.89 1.12
C LEU A 113 -16.89 -12.38 0.96
N ALA A 114 -18.17 -12.74 0.84
CA ALA A 114 -18.58 -14.12 0.55
C ALA A 114 -18.11 -14.60 -0.84
N GLN A 115 -17.94 -13.70 -1.80
CA GLN A 115 -17.44 -14.01 -3.15
C GLN A 115 -15.90 -14.01 -3.25
N GLY A 116 -15.19 -13.67 -2.17
CA GLY A 116 -13.73 -13.84 -2.07
C GLY A 116 -12.91 -12.56 -2.17
N GLN A 117 -13.51 -11.38 -1.98
CA GLN A 117 -12.73 -10.17 -1.73
C GLN A 117 -12.03 -10.29 -0.36
N VAL A 118 -10.70 -10.16 -0.36
CA VAL A 118 -9.87 -10.44 0.83
C VAL A 118 -9.48 -9.19 1.62
N MET A 119 -9.65 -8.00 1.02
CA MET A 119 -9.36 -6.73 1.68
C MET A 119 -10.37 -5.64 1.27
N VAL A 120 -10.87 -4.94 2.29
CA VAL A 120 -11.73 -3.77 2.16
C VAL A 120 -10.84 -2.53 2.29
N ALA A 121 -10.80 -1.72 1.25
CA ALA A 121 -10.18 -0.41 1.28
C ALA A 121 -11.12 0.55 1.98
N HIS A 122 -10.56 1.38 2.85
CA HIS A 122 -11.25 2.40 3.61
C HIS A 122 -12.28 1.90 4.64
N LEU A 123 -12.22 2.43 5.86
CA LEU A 123 -13.18 2.09 6.91
C LEU A 123 -14.59 2.62 6.58
N GLU A 124 -14.68 3.74 5.88
CA GLU A 124 -15.94 4.35 5.45
C GLU A 124 -16.73 3.51 4.43
N GLU A 125 -16.12 2.51 3.78
CA GLU A 125 -16.87 1.59 2.91
C GLU A 125 -17.96 0.82 3.65
N PHE A 126 -17.78 0.65 4.97
CA PHE A 126 -18.83 0.10 5.83
C PHE A 126 -20.04 1.04 5.91
N PHE A 127 -19.89 2.36 5.83
CA PHE A 127 -21.04 3.27 5.73
C PHE A 127 -21.86 2.97 4.49
N TYR A 128 -21.20 2.89 3.34
CA TYR A 128 -21.86 2.81 2.03
C TYR A 128 -22.48 1.43 1.77
N THR A 129 -21.81 0.36 2.22
CA THR A 129 -22.13 -0.99 1.76
C THR A 129 -22.51 -1.99 2.85
N PHE A 130 -22.41 -1.58 4.12
CA PHE A 130 -22.84 -2.37 5.27
C PHE A 130 -23.96 -1.66 6.06
N PHE A 131 -23.66 -0.51 6.66
CA PHE A 131 -24.59 0.21 7.55
C PHE A 131 -25.76 0.87 6.82
N THR A 132 -25.54 1.46 5.63
CA THR A 132 -26.65 2.06 4.86
C THR A 132 -27.48 0.95 4.22
N PRO A 133 -28.79 0.84 4.51
CA PRO A 133 -29.65 -0.19 3.92
C PRO A 133 -29.69 -0.15 2.39
N ALA A 134 -30.00 -1.28 1.76
CA ALA A 134 -30.13 -1.34 0.31
C ALA A 134 -31.25 -0.38 -0.18
N GLY A 135 -30.95 0.43 -1.18
CA GLY A 135 -31.88 1.42 -1.72
C GLY A 135 -32.05 2.69 -0.88
N ALA A 136 -31.43 2.77 0.31
CA ALA A 136 -31.39 3.99 1.09
C ALA A 136 -30.29 4.92 0.58
N GLN A 137 -30.54 6.23 0.63
CA GLN A 137 -29.53 7.23 0.37
C GLN A 137 -28.62 7.36 1.60
N GLU A 138 -27.31 7.36 1.38
CA GLU A 138 -26.34 7.65 2.43
C GLU A 138 -26.39 9.15 2.79
N THR A 139 -26.19 9.45 4.07
CA THR A 139 -26.30 10.80 4.62
C THR A 139 -25.15 11.10 5.57
N ASP A 140 -24.97 12.36 5.92
CA ASP A 140 -23.99 12.84 6.89
C ASP A 140 -24.20 12.28 8.33
N VAL A 141 -25.37 11.70 8.62
CA VAL A 141 -25.67 11.14 9.95
C VAL A 141 -24.92 9.82 10.13
N PRO A 142 -24.13 9.64 11.23
CA PRO A 142 -23.46 8.37 11.49
C PRO A 142 -24.48 7.27 11.82
N PRO A 143 -24.16 5.99 11.55
CA PRO A 143 -24.95 4.85 12.01
C PRO A 143 -25.03 4.78 13.54
N ASP A 144 -25.92 3.91 14.04
CA ASP A 144 -25.93 3.56 15.47
C ASP A 144 -24.64 2.79 15.84
N GLU A 145 -23.97 3.24 16.89
CA GLU A 145 -22.76 2.61 17.43
C GLU A 145 -23.03 1.19 17.93
N ALA A 146 -24.29 0.87 18.30
CA ALA A 146 -24.71 -0.47 18.67
C ALA A 146 -24.53 -1.50 17.54
N SER A 147 -24.43 -1.06 16.27
CA SER A 147 -24.20 -1.92 15.11
C SER A 147 -22.72 -2.20 14.82
N ILE A 148 -21.78 -1.54 15.52
CA ILE A 148 -20.33 -1.76 15.32
C ILE A 148 -19.92 -3.24 15.50
N PRO A 149 -20.38 -3.98 16.53
CA PRO A 149 -20.04 -5.39 16.71
C PRO A 149 -20.39 -6.27 15.50
N GLU A 150 -21.44 -5.93 14.75
CA GLU A 150 -21.85 -6.68 13.55
C GLU A 150 -20.86 -6.48 12.40
N ALA A 151 -20.37 -5.25 12.21
CA ALA A 151 -19.33 -4.95 11.22
C ALA A 151 -18.01 -5.69 11.54
N VAL A 152 -17.63 -5.72 12.82
CA VAL A 152 -16.46 -6.49 13.29
C VAL A 152 -16.65 -7.98 13.03
N ALA A 153 -17.83 -8.51 13.37
CA ALA A 153 -18.15 -9.92 13.15
C ALA A 153 -18.12 -10.30 11.66
N LEU A 154 -18.64 -9.43 10.78
CA LEU A 154 -18.58 -9.63 9.33
C LEU A 154 -17.13 -9.75 8.85
N ALA A 155 -16.28 -8.77 9.17
CA ALA A 155 -14.89 -8.78 8.73
C ALA A 155 -14.15 -10.03 9.22
N LYS A 156 -14.33 -10.41 10.49
CA LYS A 156 -13.72 -11.62 11.07
C LYS A 156 -14.21 -12.90 10.41
N ARG A 157 -15.52 -13.04 10.19
CA ARG A 157 -16.13 -14.24 9.60
C ARG A 157 -15.52 -14.59 8.25
N HIS A 158 -15.13 -13.59 7.47
CA HIS A 158 -14.52 -13.76 6.17
C HIS A 158 -12.99 -13.65 6.18
N GLY A 159 -12.36 -13.42 7.35
CA GLY A 159 -10.92 -13.21 7.46
C GLY A 159 -10.43 -12.02 6.62
N ALA A 160 -11.29 -11.02 6.41
CA ALA A 160 -11.00 -9.88 5.55
C ALA A 160 -10.09 -8.89 6.26
N ALA A 161 -9.05 -8.44 5.57
CA ALA A 161 -8.26 -7.29 6.01
C ALA A 161 -9.04 -5.99 5.75
N VAL A 162 -8.79 -4.96 6.56
CA VAL A 162 -9.40 -3.64 6.38
C VAL A 162 -8.31 -2.58 6.41
N ILE A 163 -8.28 -1.72 5.39
CA ILE A 163 -7.42 -0.52 5.41
C ILE A 163 -8.04 0.47 6.40
N ALA A 164 -7.33 0.73 7.50
CA ALA A 164 -7.69 1.70 8.53
C ALA A 164 -7.02 3.05 8.28
N ASP A 165 -7.39 3.71 7.19
CA ASP A 165 -6.90 5.01 6.77
C ASP A 165 -7.80 6.15 7.29
N VAL A 166 -7.99 6.18 8.61
CA VAL A 166 -8.81 7.21 9.29
C VAL A 166 -8.32 8.62 8.96
N VAL A 167 -7.01 8.79 8.67
CA VAL A 167 -6.45 10.07 8.23
C VAL A 167 -7.07 10.58 6.94
N THR A 168 -7.45 9.70 6.01
CA THR A 168 -8.07 10.07 4.73
C THR A 168 -9.41 10.72 4.99
N TYR A 169 -10.26 10.06 5.77
CA TYR A 169 -11.57 10.59 6.13
C TYR A 169 -11.46 11.85 6.99
N HIS A 170 -10.47 11.94 7.89
CA HIS A 170 -10.19 13.16 8.64
C HIS A 170 -9.83 14.32 7.69
N ALA A 171 -8.88 14.12 6.77
CA ALA A 171 -8.49 15.15 5.81
C ALA A 171 -9.70 15.63 5.01
N ILE A 172 -10.57 14.72 4.55
CA ILE A 172 -11.82 15.07 3.85
C ILE A 172 -12.75 15.87 4.75
N ALA A 173 -13.06 15.37 5.95
CA ALA A 173 -13.99 16.01 6.89
C ALA A 173 -13.53 17.42 7.29
N SER A 174 -12.23 17.63 7.49
CA SER A 174 -11.67 18.91 7.92
C SER A 174 -11.73 20.02 6.86
N GLN A 175 -11.80 19.68 5.57
CA GLN A 175 -11.67 20.65 4.48
C GLN A 175 -12.98 20.94 3.72
N ILE A 176 -14.01 20.11 3.90
CA ILE A 176 -15.33 20.33 3.29
C ILE A 176 -15.91 21.65 3.79
N GLY A 177 -16.20 22.58 2.88
CA GLY A 177 -16.74 23.90 3.25
C GLY A 177 -15.74 24.83 3.95
N HIS A 178 -14.48 24.42 4.09
CA HIS A 178 -13.44 25.11 4.85
C HIS A 178 -12.26 25.55 3.95
N PRO A 179 -12.42 26.64 3.18
CA PRO A 179 -11.40 27.10 2.24
C PRO A 179 -10.06 27.46 2.92
N GLU A 180 -10.06 27.86 4.18
CA GLU A 180 -8.87 28.10 4.99
C GLU A 180 -8.05 26.83 5.24
N VAL A 181 -8.70 25.69 5.44
CA VAL A 181 -8.03 24.39 5.63
C VAL A 181 -7.40 23.94 4.32
N VAL A 182 -8.11 24.07 3.19
CA VAL A 182 -7.55 23.80 1.86
C VAL A 182 -6.33 24.69 1.58
N ARG A 183 -6.40 25.99 1.92
CA ARG A 183 -5.24 26.89 1.80
C ARG A 183 -4.06 26.47 2.68
N ALA A 184 -4.32 26.02 3.91
CA ALA A 184 -3.28 25.53 4.79
C ALA A 184 -2.61 24.27 4.24
N PHE A 185 -3.37 23.30 3.72
CA PHE A 185 -2.83 22.11 3.07
C PHE A 185 -1.98 22.45 1.84
N LEU A 186 -2.41 23.40 1.01
CA LEU A 186 -1.65 23.85 -0.15
C LEU A 186 -0.36 24.61 0.21
N ALA A 187 -0.29 25.18 1.42
CA ALA A 187 0.87 25.94 1.90
C ALA A 187 1.81 25.11 2.79
N ALA A 188 1.47 23.85 3.10
CA ALA A 188 2.25 23.01 3.98
C ALA A 188 3.67 22.76 3.41
N PRO A 189 4.75 22.85 4.20
CA PRO A 189 6.13 22.68 3.71
C PRO A 189 6.37 21.36 2.97
N GLU A 190 5.65 20.31 3.36
CA GLU A 190 5.70 18.97 2.78
C GLU A 190 5.22 18.94 1.32
N THR A 191 4.39 19.90 0.90
CA THR A 191 3.94 20.01 -0.50
C THR A 191 5.07 20.25 -1.48
N ALA A 192 6.26 20.67 -1.01
CA ALA A 192 7.47 20.76 -1.82
C ALA A 192 7.89 19.40 -2.43
N TYR A 193 7.38 18.28 -1.92
CA TYR A 193 7.65 16.93 -2.41
C TYR A 193 6.54 16.36 -3.31
N LEU A 194 5.48 17.14 -3.59
CA LEU A 194 4.40 16.74 -4.49
C LEU A 194 4.74 17.08 -5.93
N ALA A 195 4.29 16.23 -6.86
CA ALA A 195 4.41 16.55 -8.28
C ALA A 195 3.56 17.79 -8.63
N PRO A 196 3.97 18.62 -9.61
CA PRO A 196 3.19 19.78 -10.04
C PRO A 196 1.76 19.43 -10.46
N SER A 197 1.54 18.25 -11.06
CA SER A 197 0.21 17.72 -11.41
C SER A 197 -0.67 17.50 -10.19
N ASP A 198 -0.12 16.94 -9.12
CA ASP A 198 -0.85 16.65 -7.88
C ASP A 198 -1.21 17.96 -7.18
N MET A 199 -0.27 18.91 -7.12
CA MET A 199 -0.55 20.27 -6.63
C MET A 199 -1.65 20.97 -7.43
N GLN A 200 -1.72 20.73 -8.74
CA GLN A 200 -2.78 21.27 -9.58
C GLN A 200 -4.12 20.55 -9.37
N ALA A 201 -4.09 19.23 -9.10
CA ALA A 201 -5.28 18.46 -8.74
C ALA A 201 -5.83 18.93 -7.39
N TRP A 202 -4.98 19.16 -6.39
CA TRP A 202 -5.39 19.64 -5.06
C TRP A 202 -6.11 20.99 -5.12
N ARG A 203 -5.57 21.94 -5.90
CA ARG A 203 -6.21 23.25 -6.14
C ARG A 203 -7.58 23.14 -6.81
N ARG A 204 -7.83 22.08 -7.58
CA ARG A 204 -9.07 21.83 -8.33
C ARG A 204 -10.01 20.82 -7.67
N SER A 205 -9.68 20.36 -6.46
CA SER A 205 -10.43 19.32 -5.74
C SER A 205 -11.88 19.70 -5.37
N GLY A 206 -12.17 21.00 -5.28
CA GLY A 206 -13.52 21.51 -5.03
C GLY A 206 -14.07 21.28 -3.61
N TYR A 207 -13.27 20.73 -2.67
CA TYR A 207 -13.75 20.46 -1.30
C TYR A 207 -14.29 21.69 -0.58
N ALA A 208 -13.66 22.85 -0.77
CA ALA A 208 -14.10 24.12 -0.17
C ALA A 208 -15.54 24.53 -0.58
N GLY A 209 -16.06 24.02 -1.71
CA GLY A 209 -17.41 24.29 -2.17
C GLY A 209 -18.46 23.25 -1.76
N LYS A 210 -18.04 22.17 -1.06
CA LYS A 210 -18.95 21.11 -0.57
C LYS A 210 -19.58 21.54 0.76
N SER A 211 -20.70 20.92 1.13
CA SER A 211 -21.50 21.29 2.31
C SER A 211 -21.79 20.16 3.29
N ALA A 212 -21.22 18.97 3.07
CA ALA A 212 -21.43 17.82 3.96
C ALA A 212 -20.82 18.05 5.35
N ARG A 213 -21.40 17.45 6.40
CA ARG A 213 -20.94 17.54 7.79
C ARG A 213 -20.48 16.17 8.28
N LEU A 214 -19.18 15.93 8.25
CA LEU A 214 -18.62 14.58 8.42
C LEU A 214 -17.96 14.35 9.78
N GLU A 215 -17.98 15.32 10.69
CA GLU A 215 -17.30 15.23 11.99
C GLU A 215 -17.86 14.09 12.85
N ALA A 216 -19.19 13.93 12.86
CA ALA A 216 -19.84 12.86 13.59
C ALA A 216 -19.50 11.47 13.01
N LYS A 217 -19.34 11.39 11.67
CA LYS A 217 -18.89 10.17 11.00
C LYS A 217 -17.43 9.86 11.24
N LEU A 218 -16.57 10.86 11.25
CA LEU A 218 -15.17 10.69 11.63
C LEU A 218 -15.07 10.13 13.06
N ALA A 219 -15.84 10.67 14.01
CA ALA A 219 -15.90 10.15 15.38
C ALA A 219 -16.38 8.69 15.42
N PHE A 220 -17.36 8.32 14.60
CA PHE A 220 -17.80 6.93 14.45
C PHE A 220 -16.69 6.03 13.88
N LEU A 221 -15.98 6.45 12.84
CA LEU A 221 -14.90 5.67 12.23
C LEU A 221 -13.75 5.41 13.21
N ARG A 222 -13.41 6.37 14.07
CA ARG A 222 -12.43 6.17 15.15
C ARG A 222 -12.86 5.04 16.09
N LYS A 223 -14.15 5.01 16.47
CA LYS A 223 -14.72 3.94 17.30
C LYS A 223 -14.76 2.60 16.58
N LEU A 224 -15.09 2.59 15.28
CA LEU A 224 -15.05 1.39 14.45
C LEU A 224 -13.63 0.82 14.33
N ALA A 225 -12.63 1.67 14.07
CA ALA A 225 -11.22 1.28 14.01
C ALA A 225 -10.76 0.62 15.33
N LYS A 226 -11.08 1.26 16.47
CA LYS A 226 -10.82 0.70 17.79
C LYS A 226 -11.45 -0.67 17.98
N ALA A 227 -12.75 -0.79 17.70
CA ALA A 227 -13.50 -2.03 17.87
C ALA A 227 -13.00 -3.16 16.96
N MET A 228 -12.59 -2.84 15.72
CA MET A 228 -11.96 -3.79 14.82
C MET A 228 -10.61 -4.28 15.34
N ALA A 229 -9.77 -3.37 15.85
CA ALA A 229 -8.49 -3.73 16.44
C ALA A 229 -8.65 -4.63 17.68
N GLU A 230 -9.58 -4.29 18.59
CA GLU A 230 -9.89 -5.10 19.78
C GLU A 230 -10.57 -6.42 19.43
N GLY A 231 -11.38 -6.43 18.38
CA GLY A 231 -12.03 -7.61 17.84
C GLY A 231 -11.06 -8.58 17.16
N GLY A 232 -9.83 -8.16 16.86
CA GLY A 232 -8.84 -8.96 16.14
C GLY A 232 -9.07 -9.03 14.63
N VAL A 233 -9.68 -7.99 14.04
CA VAL A 233 -9.69 -7.80 12.59
C VAL A 233 -8.29 -7.37 12.15
N GLU A 234 -7.81 -7.91 11.03
CA GLU A 234 -6.50 -7.53 10.47
C GLU A 234 -6.60 -6.13 9.85
N LEU A 235 -6.14 -5.12 10.60
CA LEU A 235 -6.08 -3.73 10.14
C LEU A 235 -4.74 -3.44 9.47
N LEU A 236 -4.80 -2.74 8.34
CA LEU A 236 -3.66 -2.31 7.55
C LEU A 236 -3.66 -0.77 7.46
N SER A 237 -2.50 -0.13 7.46
CA SER A 237 -2.41 1.31 7.22
C SER A 237 -2.46 1.62 5.72
N GLY A 238 -3.22 2.66 5.37
CA GLY A 238 -3.27 3.29 4.06
C GLY A 238 -3.47 4.79 4.25
N THR A 239 -3.36 5.58 3.17
CA THR A 239 -3.50 7.04 3.27
C THR A 239 -4.16 7.69 2.06
N ASP A 240 -4.45 6.93 1.00
CA ASP A 240 -4.89 7.46 -0.29
C ASP A 240 -4.04 8.63 -0.85
N ALA A 241 -2.78 8.75 -0.42
CA ALA A 241 -1.89 9.80 -0.89
C ALA A 241 -1.44 9.52 -2.33
N PRO A 242 -1.32 10.56 -3.19
CA PRO A 242 -1.60 11.98 -2.94
C PRO A 242 -3.02 12.42 -3.35
N SER A 243 -4.00 11.52 -3.46
CA SER A 243 -5.33 11.82 -4.06
C SER A 243 -6.09 12.94 -3.37
N ILE A 244 -5.96 13.08 -2.05
CA ILE A 244 -6.71 14.02 -1.22
C ILE A 244 -5.79 15.16 -0.72
N PRO A 245 -6.22 16.44 -0.81
CA PRO A 245 -5.45 17.54 -0.23
C PRO A 245 -5.18 17.33 1.25
N GLY A 246 -3.94 17.54 1.65
CA GLY A 246 -3.44 17.30 3.00
C GLY A 246 -2.70 15.97 3.16
N LEU A 247 -2.84 15.03 2.22
CA LEU A 247 -2.21 13.70 2.31
C LEU A 247 -0.96 13.63 1.43
N VAL A 248 0.17 14.12 1.95
CA VAL A 248 1.46 14.07 1.25
C VAL A 248 2.10 12.68 1.40
N PRO A 249 2.54 12.00 0.31
CA PRO A 249 3.16 10.68 0.38
C PRO A 249 4.32 10.60 1.39
N GLY A 250 4.36 9.50 2.14
CA GLY A 250 5.30 9.31 3.26
C GLY A 250 4.85 10.01 4.53
N TYR A 251 4.61 11.32 4.49
CA TYR A 251 4.18 12.12 5.65
C TYR A 251 2.80 11.69 6.18
N SER A 252 1.84 11.49 5.28
CA SER A 252 0.48 11.07 5.61
C SER A 252 0.41 9.71 6.30
N LEU A 253 1.42 8.83 6.11
CA LEU A 253 1.48 7.55 6.82
C LEU A 253 1.75 7.78 8.30
N HIS A 254 2.65 8.71 8.63
CA HIS A 254 2.89 9.09 10.03
C HIS A 254 1.66 9.76 10.63
N ASP A 255 0.96 10.60 9.87
CA ASP A 255 -0.31 11.19 10.29
C ASP A 255 -1.37 10.10 10.57
N ASN A 256 -1.47 9.07 9.72
CA ASN A 256 -2.38 7.94 9.96
C ASN A 256 -2.04 7.17 11.23
N LEU A 257 -0.77 6.91 11.51
CA LEU A 257 -0.37 6.23 12.73
C LEU A 257 -0.75 7.06 13.98
N THR A 258 -0.58 8.38 13.93
CA THR A 258 -1.04 9.29 14.99
C THR A 258 -2.57 9.30 15.09
N GLU A 259 -3.29 9.26 13.98
CA GLU A 259 -4.75 9.20 13.95
C GLU A 259 -5.30 7.88 14.53
N LEU A 260 -4.61 6.75 14.27
CA LEU A 260 -4.93 5.46 14.87
C LEU A 260 -4.66 5.45 16.39
N GLU A 261 -3.56 6.06 16.85
CA GLU A 261 -3.32 6.28 18.29
C GLU A 261 -4.42 7.16 18.91
N ALA A 262 -4.81 8.25 18.23
CA ALA A 262 -5.93 9.11 18.65
C ALA A 262 -7.29 8.40 18.61
N SER A 263 -7.40 7.33 17.83
CA SER A 263 -8.54 6.39 17.81
C SER A 263 -8.45 5.33 18.91
N HIS A 264 -7.53 5.48 19.87
CA HIS A 264 -7.30 4.56 20.99
C HIS A 264 -6.74 3.19 20.63
N LEU A 265 -6.10 3.04 19.46
CA LEU A 265 -5.21 1.90 19.26
C LEU A 265 -3.94 2.14 20.08
N SER A 266 -3.38 1.07 20.66
CA SER A 266 -2.04 1.16 21.23
C SER A 266 -1.02 1.47 20.12
N ARG A 267 0.10 2.11 20.49
CA ARG A 267 1.20 2.38 19.53
C ARG A 267 1.71 1.10 18.85
N TYR A 268 1.72 -0.01 19.57
CA TYR A 268 2.05 -1.31 18.98
C TYR A 268 1.04 -1.72 17.90
N GLN A 269 -0.26 -1.62 18.18
CA GLN A 269 -1.30 -1.91 17.18
C GLN A 269 -1.19 -0.98 15.97
N ALA A 270 -1.00 0.33 16.17
CA ALA A 270 -0.81 1.29 15.09
C ALA A 270 0.41 0.90 14.23
N LEU A 271 1.59 0.66 14.83
CA LEU A 271 2.80 0.23 14.13
C LEU A 271 2.59 -1.10 13.37
N ALA A 272 1.89 -2.07 13.96
CA ALA A 272 1.61 -3.35 13.32
C ALA A 272 0.83 -3.18 12.01
N THR A 273 -0.11 -2.23 11.94
CA THR A 273 -0.88 -1.95 10.71
C THR A 273 0.01 -1.49 9.54
N ALA A 274 1.17 -0.91 9.81
CA ALA A 274 2.11 -0.43 8.79
C ALA A 274 3.34 -1.35 8.59
N THR A 275 3.42 -2.47 9.32
CA THR A 275 4.60 -3.35 9.33
C THR A 275 4.21 -4.83 9.22
N SER A 276 3.99 -5.52 10.33
CA SER A 276 3.78 -6.97 10.36
C SER A 276 2.46 -7.40 9.73
N ALA A 277 1.39 -6.62 9.87
CA ALA A 277 0.08 -6.94 9.30
C ALA A 277 0.11 -6.93 7.75
N PRO A 278 0.58 -5.88 7.05
CA PRO A 278 0.65 -5.91 5.59
C PRO A 278 1.62 -6.97 5.08
N GLY A 279 2.75 -7.21 5.77
CA GLY A 279 3.68 -8.27 5.38
C GLY A 279 3.09 -9.67 5.51
N THR A 280 2.29 -9.93 6.55
CA THR A 280 1.56 -11.20 6.72
C THR A 280 0.42 -11.34 5.72
N PHE A 281 -0.34 -10.27 5.48
CA PHE A 281 -1.41 -10.22 4.49
C PHE A 281 -0.89 -10.55 3.09
N ILE A 282 0.20 -9.90 2.66
CA ILE A 282 0.80 -10.12 1.34
C ILE A 282 1.33 -11.55 1.24
N ALA A 283 2.08 -12.04 2.23
CA ALA A 283 2.58 -13.41 2.20
C ALA A 283 1.47 -14.46 2.17
N ARG A 284 0.36 -14.23 2.88
CA ARG A 284 -0.80 -15.13 2.88
C ARG A 284 -1.55 -15.13 1.54
N THR A 285 -1.62 -13.99 0.87
CA THR A 285 -2.46 -13.81 -0.34
C THR A 285 -1.69 -13.98 -1.65
N LYS A 286 -0.37 -13.73 -1.65
CA LYS A 286 0.52 -13.86 -2.81
C LYS A 286 1.58 -14.95 -2.66
N GLY A 287 1.69 -15.57 -1.49
CA GLY A 287 2.80 -16.45 -1.16
C GLY A 287 4.08 -15.67 -0.84
N GLY A 288 5.16 -16.41 -0.59
CA GLY A 288 6.45 -15.84 -0.21
C GLY A 288 6.65 -15.76 1.31
N VAL A 289 7.79 -15.20 1.69
CA VAL A 289 8.17 -15.05 3.10
C VAL A 289 7.49 -13.81 3.67
N PRO A 290 6.82 -13.89 4.85
CA PRO A 290 6.31 -12.70 5.52
C PRO A 290 7.41 -11.68 5.79
N PHE A 291 7.03 -10.41 5.93
CA PHE A 291 7.96 -9.32 6.21
C PHE A 291 7.33 -8.29 7.16
N GLY A 292 8.04 -7.20 7.45
CA GLY A 292 7.58 -6.18 8.40
C GLY A 292 7.80 -6.58 9.87
N GLN A 293 8.63 -7.59 10.12
CA GLN A 293 9.10 -7.96 11.46
C GLN A 293 10.62 -8.19 11.43
N VAL A 294 11.28 -7.92 12.55
CA VAL A 294 12.72 -8.18 12.72
C VAL A 294 12.90 -9.65 13.10
N VAL A 295 12.92 -10.51 12.08
CA VAL A 295 13.03 -11.98 12.21
C VAL A 295 14.07 -12.49 11.23
N ALA A 296 14.91 -13.45 11.66
CA ALA A 296 15.92 -14.06 10.79
C ALA A 296 15.26 -14.73 9.57
N GLY A 297 15.78 -14.43 8.37
CA GLY A 297 15.25 -14.93 7.10
C GLY A 297 14.19 -14.03 6.44
N TYR A 298 13.68 -13.01 7.14
CA TYR A 298 12.78 -12.02 6.53
C TYR A 298 13.57 -10.98 5.72
N ARG A 299 12.88 -10.27 4.82
CA ARG A 299 13.45 -9.17 4.06
C ARG A 299 14.04 -8.12 5.02
N ALA A 300 15.25 -7.66 4.72
CA ALA A 300 15.96 -6.68 5.53
C ALA A 300 15.46 -5.26 5.27
N ASP A 301 14.23 -4.99 5.73
CA ASP A 301 13.62 -3.66 5.78
C ASP A 301 13.52 -3.20 7.23
N LEU A 302 14.31 -2.21 7.60
CA LEU A 302 14.46 -1.78 8.99
C LEU A 302 14.38 -0.26 9.08
N LEU A 303 13.77 0.22 10.16
CA LEU A 303 13.82 1.62 10.55
C LEU A 303 14.62 1.73 11.84
N LEU A 304 15.67 2.56 11.84
CA LEU A 304 16.39 2.89 13.06
C LEU A 304 15.92 4.25 13.56
N THR A 305 15.41 4.29 14.79
CA THR A 305 14.90 5.52 15.42
C THR A 305 15.75 5.89 16.64
N GLU A 306 15.78 7.18 16.96
CA GLU A 306 16.54 7.70 18.11
C GLU A 306 15.88 7.35 19.44
N HIS A 307 14.55 7.41 19.48
CA HIS A 307 13.74 7.02 20.63
C HIS A 307 12.88 5.81 20.32
N ASN A 308 12.43 5.14 21.37
CA ASN A 308 11.50 4.01 21.29
C ASN A 308 10.13 4.47 20.76
N PRO A 309 9.65 3.95 19.62
CA PRO A 309 8.37 4.37 19.05
C PRO A 309 7.15 3.92 19.87
N LEU A 310 7.32 3.01 20.84
CA LEU A 310 6.27 2.67 21.81
C LEU A 310 6.13 3.71 22.92
N ASP A 311 7.11 4.61 23.11
CA ASP A 311 7.01 5.74 24.03
C ASP A 311 6.43 6.98 23.35
N GLY A 312 6.56 7.08 22.01
CA GLY A 312 5.90 8.10 21.19
C GLY A 312 6.19 7.93 19.70
N LEU A 313 5.15 8.03 18.87
CA LEU A 313 5.26 7.82 17.42
C LEU A 313 6.01 8.95 16.68
N ALA A 314 6.20 10.11 17.30
CA ALA A 314 6.87 11.26 16.70
C ALA A 314 8.31 10.95 16.22
N THR A 315 9.00 10.03 16.89
CA THR A 315 10.35 9.55 16.52
C THR A 315 10.42 9.00 15.09
N LEU A 316 9.31 8.47 14.56
CA LEU A 316 9.23 7.87 13.23
C LEU A 316 9.43 8.89 12.11
N ARG A 317 9.16 10.19 12.34
CA ARG A 317 9.30 11.24 11.32
C ARG A 317 10.75 11.63 11.02
N ALA A 318 11.68 11.27 11.90
CA ALA A 318 13.08 11.64 11.80
C ALA A 318 14.01 10.45 12.11
N PRO A 319 13.91 9.34 11.34
CA PRO A 319 14.72 8.17 11.60
C PRO A 319 16.22 8.47 11.47
N LEU A 320 17.04 7.75 12.24
CA LEU A 320 18.49 7.75 12.12
C LEU A 320 18.96 7.12 10.80
N GLY A 321 18.16 6.19 10.28
CA GLY A 321 18.30 5.67 8.93
C GLY A 321 17.27 4.60 8.61
N VAL A 322 17.27 4.20 7.34
CA VAL A 322 16.36 3.20 6.78
C VAL A 322 17.21 2.14 6.09
N MET A 323 16.96 0.87 6.39
CA MET A 323 17.36 -0.22 5.53
C MET A 323 16.19 -0.58 4.63
N ALA A 324 16.41 -0.63 3.32
CA ALA A 324 15.42 -1.08 2.34
C ALA A 324 16.08 -2.15 1.46
N GLU A 325 15.49 -3.35 1.45
CA GLU A 325 16.01 -4.52 0.73
C GLU A 325 17.50 -4.79 1.02
N GLY A 326 17.91 -4.63 2.29
CA GLY A 326 19.30 -4.83 2.73
C GLY A 326 20.25 -3.67 2.44
N ARG A 327 19.81 -2.62 1.75
CA ARG A 327 20.61 -1.41 1.52
C ARG A 327 20.36 -0.38 2.62
N TRP A 328 21.42 0.01 3.31
CA TRP A 328 21.37 1.04 4.35
C TRP A 328 21.40 2.46 3.75
N TYR A 329 20.51 3.31 4.25
CA TYR A 329 20.41 4.74 3.97
C TYR A 329 20.45 5.50 5.30
N ASP A 330 21.57 6.16 5.58
CA ASP A 330 21.72 7.05 6.73
C ASP A 330 21.03 8.41 6.50
N ARG A 331 21.04 9.29 7.51
CA ARG A 331 20.41 10.63 7.41
C ARG A 331 20.88 11.43 6.18
N PRO A 332 22.18 11.54 5.85
CA PRO A 332 22.63 12.20 4.62
C PRO A 332 22.07 11.57 3.34
N ALA A 333 22.06 10.23 3.24
CA ALA A 333 21.51 9.55 2.08
C ALA A 333 20.00 9.79 1.92
N LEU A 334 19.24 9.77 3.03
CA LEU A 334 17.81 10.08 3.02
C LEU A 334 17.54 11.53 2.61
N ALA A 335 18.33 12.48 3.13
CA ALA A 335 18.24 13.88 2.74
C ALA A 335 18.55 14.09 1.24
N ALA A 336 19.52 13.36 0.70
CA ALA A 336 19.84 13.39 -0.73
C ALA A 336 18.69 12.86 -1.59
N LEU A 337 18.02 11.77 -1.18
CA LEU A 337 16.83 11.25 -1.86
C LEU A 337 15.69 12.28 -1.89
N GLN A 338 15.41 12.91 -0.74
CA GLN A 338 14.41 13.97 -0.62
C GLN A 338 14.75 15.19 -1.49
N ALA A 339 16.01 15.62 -1.50
CA ALA A 339 16.48 16.70 -2.36
C ALA A 339 16.32 16.34 -3.85
N GLY A 340 16.58 15.08 -4.23
CA GLY A 340 16.37 14.57 -5.58
C GLY A 340 14.92 14.69 -6.04
N VAL A 341 13.95 14.32 -5.19
CA VAL A 341 12.51 14.49 -5.49
C VAL A 341 12.15 15.96 -5.70
N ARG A 342 12.67 16.88 -4.86
CA ARG A 342 12.42 18.32 -5.04
C ARG A 342 13.01 18.85 -6.33
N ALA A 343 14.20 18.37 -6.70
CA ALA A 343 14.88 18.78 -7.91
C ALA A 343 14.14 18.28 -9.17
N SER A 344 13.54 17.08 -9.15
CA SER A 344 12.82 16.53 -10.31
C SER A 344 11.57 17.31 -10.73
N TYR A 345 11.09 18.24 -9.89
CA TYR A 345 9.92 19.07 -10.19
C TYR A 345 10.27 20.52 -10.55
N ARG A 346 11.55 20.88 -10.57
CA ARG A 346 11.99 22.18 -11.07
C ARG A 346 12.21 22.06 -12.58
N PRO A 347 11.60 22.92 -13.42
CA PRO A 347 12.03 23.01 -14.81
C PRO A 347 13.49 23.49 -14.86
N ASP A 348 14.26 22.92 -15.78
CA ASP A 348 15.66 23.28 -16.05
C ASP A 348 15.84 24.77 -16.39
#